data_AF-A0A5N7WKS2-F1
#
_entry.id   AF-A0A5N7WKS2-F1
#
_cell.length_a   1.000
_cell.length_b   1.000
_cell.length_c   1.000
_cell.angle_alpha   90.00
_cell.angle_beta   90.00
_cell.angle_gamma   90.00
#
_symmetry.space_group_name_H-M   'P 1'
#
loop_
_entity.id
_entity.type
_entity.pdbx_description
1 polymer ?
#
loop_
_entity_poly.entity_id
_entity_poly.type
_entity_poly.pdbx_seq_one_letter_code
_entity_poly.pdbx_strand_id
1 'polypeptide(L)'
;MIFIRMLFSAVVVLLFVIYFTYVMITSDPCTRIDRATKPIELTTDFVVVLAKPWAEPQTLQSIRNWSARTRLRAAIVFRIQFYSDSVPPVVCDWDLAKDRILGTDSSLSEKDEEVKQKRGLKND
;
A
#
# COMPACT_ATOMS: atom_id res chain seq x y z
N MET A 1 22.15 -29.51 2.75
CA MET A 1 21.40 -28.43 3.43
C MET A 1 21.87 -27.02 3.06
N ILE A 2 23.18 -26.75 3.00
CA ILE A 2 23.72 -25.41 2.66
C ILE A 2 23.36 -24.97 1.24
N PHE A 3 23.50 -25.85 0.25
CA PHE A 3 23.15 -25.53 -1.16
C PHE A 3 21.69 -25.14 -1.35
N ILE A 4 20.76 -25.86 -0.70
CA ILE A 4 19.32 -25.54 -0.76
C ILE A 4 19.06 -24.17 -0.13
N ARG A 5 19.68 -23.87 1.01
CA ARG A 5 19.55 -22.56 1.67
C ARG A 5 20.11 -21.42 0.81
N MET A 6 21.27 -21.61 0.17
CA MET A 6 21.84 -20.63 -0.75
C MET A 6 20.96 -20.40 -1.97
N LEU A 7 20.38 -21.47 -2.53
CA LEU A 7 19.49 -21.37 -3.68
C LEU A 7 18.21 -20.61 -3.31
N PHE A 8 17.59 -20.94 -2.19
CA PHE A 8 16.44 -20.19 -1.67
C PHE A 8 16.80 -18.71 -1.43
N SER A 9 17.92 -18.41 -0.79
CA SER A 9 18.33 -17.02 -0.56
C SER A 9 18.58 -16.27 -1.86
N ALA A 10 19.21 -16.90 -2.85
CA ALA A 10 19.47 -16.28 -4.15
C ALA A 10 18.17 -15.95 -4.88
N VAL A 11 17.19 -16.86 -4.87
CA VAL A 11 15.87 -16.64 -5.46
C VAL A 11 15.13 -15.50 -4.74
N VAL A 12 15.14 -15.48 -3.40
CA VAL A 12 14.51 -14.42 -2.62
C VAL A 12 15.14 -13.05 -2.94
N VAL A 13 16.47 -12.97 -2.97
CA VAL A 13 17.18 -11.72 -3.32
C VAL A 13 16.84 -11.29 -4.75
N LEU A 14 16.82 -12.20 -5.71
CA LEU A 14 16.43 -11.91 -7.09
C LEU A 14 15.02 -11.30 -7.15
N LEU A 15 14.06 -11.90 -6.45
CA LEU A 15 12.68 -11.39 -6.39
C LEU A 15 12.61 -10.00 -5.75
N PHE A 16 13.41 -9.74 -4.70
CA PHE A 16 13.50 -8.40 -4.10
C PHE A 16 14.05 -7.36 -5.08
N VAL A 17 15.09 -7.69 -5.85
CA VAL A 17 15.66 -6.78 -6.85
C VAL A 17 14.66 -6.48 -7.95
N ILE A 18 13.97 -7.50 -8.47
CA ILE A 18 12.91 -7.32 -9.48
C ILE A 18 11.79 -6.43 -8.92
N TYR A 19 11.34 -6.69 -7.70
CA TYR A 19 10.29 -5.91 -7.04
C TYR A 19 10.70 -4.45 -6.85
N PHE A 20 11.92 -4.20 -6.35
CA PHE A 20 12.41 -2.84 -6.16
C PHE A 20 12.50 -2.09 -7.49
N THR A 21 12.98 -2.76 -8.55
CA THR A 21 13.04 -2.19 -9.90
C THR A 21 11.65 -1.86 -10.42
N TYR A 22 10.67 -2.75 -10.22
CA TYR A 22 9.27 -2.52 -10.59
C TYR A 22 8.63 -1.33 -9.87
N VAL A 23 8.93 -1.14 -8.59
CA VAL A 23 8.44 0.02 -7.83
C VAL A 23 9.11 1.31 -8.32
N MET A 24 10.43 1.30 -8.54
CA MET A 24 11.20 2.51 -8.85
C MET A 24 11.15 2.95 -10.32
N ILE A 25 10.72 2.11 -11.25
CA ILE A 25 10.64 2.46 -12.68
C ILE A 25 9.65 3.62 -12.98
N THR A 26 8.74 3.95 -12.06
CA THR A 26 7.86 5.12 -12.20
C THR A 26 8.43 6.35 -11.49
N SER A 27 8.37 7.50 -12.16
CA SER A 27 8.67 8.81 -11.57
C SER A 27 7.51 9.38 -10.75
N ASP A 28 6.27 8.98 -11.05
CA ASP A 28 5.10 9.42 -10.31
C ASP A 28 5.05 8.80 -8.90
N PRO A 29 5.04 9.61 -7.83
CA PRO A 29 4.99 9.15 -6.45
C PRO A 29 3.70 8.39 -6.13
N CYS A 30 2.55 8.76 -6.72
CA CYS A 30 1.29 8.06 -6.48
C CYS A 30 1.31 6.64 -7.04
N THR A 31 1.75 6.50 -8.29
CA THR A 31 1.98 5.18 -8.91
C THR A 31 3.03 4.37 -8.13
N ARG A 32 4.07 5.03 -7.58
CA ARG A 32 5.10 4.34 -6.77
C ARG A 32 4.51 3.76 -5.49
N ILE A 33 3.71 4.54 -4.77
CA ILE A 33 3.02 4.10 -3.56
C ILE A 33 2.05 2.96 -3.90
N ASP A 34 1.29 3.08 -4.99
CA ASP A 34 0.37 2.04 -5.41
C ASP A 34 1.09 0.70 -5.68
N ARG A 35 2.21 0.75 -6.43
CA ARG A 35 3.06 -0.42 -6.67
C ARG A 35 3.69 -0.99 -5.40
N ALA A 36 4.06 -0.14 -4.45
CA ALA A 36 4.62 -0.57 -3.17
C ALA A 36 3.59 -1.35 -2.31
N THR A 37 2.30 -1.11 -2.53
CA THR A 37 1.22 -1.83 -1.83
C THR A 37 0.72 -3.07 -2.57
N LYS A 38 1.19 -3.31 -3.81
CA LYS A 38 0.79 -4.44 -4.66
C LYS A 38 1.01 -5.84 -4.05
N PRO A 39 2.04 -6.09 -3.22
CA PRO A 39 2.16 -7.38 -2.53
C PRO A 39 0.95 -7.71 -1.63
N ILE A 40 0.27 -6.70 -1.06
CA ILE A 40 -0.93 -6.89 -0.23
C ILE A 40 -2.08 -7.40 -1.09
N GLU A 41 -2.27 -6.85 -2.29
CA GLU A 41 -3.25 -7.32 -3.26
C GLU A 41 -2.96 -8.76 -3.68
N LEU A 42 -1.73 -9.05 -4.09
CA LEU A 42 -1.33 -10.40 -4.55
C LEU A 42 -1.50 -11.47 -3.47
N THR A 43 -1.11 -11.17 -2.23
CA THR A 43 -1.29 -12.11 -1.11
C THR A 43 -2.76 -12.32 -0.79
N THR A 44 -3.59 -11.27 -0.89
CA THR A 44 -5.03 -11.40 -0.72
C THR A 44 -5.66 -12.22 -1.83
N ASP A 45 -5.32 -11.97 -3.08
CA ASP A 45 -5.83 -12.74 -4.22
C ASP A 45 -5.47 -14.21 -4.10
N PHE A 46 -4.25 -14.51 -3.68
CA PHE A 46 -3.83 -15.88 -3.39
C PHE A 46 -4.68 -16.53 -2.29
N VAL A 47 -4.92 -15.82 -1.18
CA VAL A 47 -5.79 -16.29 -0.09
C VAL A 47 -7.23 -16.50 -0.58
N VAL A 48 -7.75 -15.58 -1.39
CA VAL A 48 -9.11 -15.67 -1.97
C VAL A 48 -9.23 -16.89 -2.88
N VAL A 49 -8.22 -17.15 -3.73
CA VAL A 49 -8.21 -18.34 -4.62
C VAL A 49 -8.18 -19.63 -3.81
N LEU A 50 -7.36 -19.70 -2.75
CA LEU A 50 -7.29 -20.86 -1.87
C LEU A 50 -8.56 -21.06 -1.04
N ALA A 51 -9.20 -19.97 -0.60
CA ALA A 51 -10.41 -20.00 0.21
C ALA A 51 -11.67 -20.24 -0.62
N LYS A 52 -11.68 -19.88 -1.91
CA LYS A 52 -12.83 -20.04 -2.82
C LYS A 52 -13.52 -21.42 -2.78
N PRO A 53 -12.82 -22.57 -2.71
CA PRO A 53 -13.47 -23.87 -2.59
C PRO A 53 -14.18 -24.14 -1.25
N TRP A 54 -13.87 -23.39 -0.19
CA TRP A 54 -14.33 -23.70 1.17
C TRP A 54 -15.09 -22.56 1.85
N ALA A 55 -15.01 -21.34 1.30
CA ALA A 55 -15.55 -20.14 1.91
C ALA A 55 -16.81 -19.64 1.18
N GLU A 56 -17.78 -19.18 1.96
CA GLU A 56 -18.96 -18.53 1.44
C GLU A 56 -18.63 -17.20 0.72
N PRO A 57 -19.44 -16.79 -0.28
CA PRO A 57 -19.18 -15.59 -1.06
C PRO A 57 -19.12 -14.31 -0.19
N GLN A 58 -19.88 -14.25 0.90
CA GLN A 58 -19.83 -13.15 1.86
C GLN A 58 -18.48 -13.02 2.57
N THR A 59 -17.84 -14.16 2.87
CA THR A 59 -16.51 -14.21 3.49
C THR A 59 -15.42 -13.80 2.50
N LEU A 60 -15.56 -14.18 1.22
CA LEU A 60 -14.64 -13.73 0.18
C LEU A 60 -14.75 -12.21 -0.05
N GLN A 61 -15.97 -11.66 0.02
CA GLN A 61 -16.21 -10.22 -0.08
C GLN A 61 -15.59 -9.48 1.12
N SER A 62 -15.72 -10.00 2.33
CA SER A 62 -15.15 -9.38 3.53
C SER A 62 -13.62 -9.37 3.50
N ILE A 63 -12.98 -10.45 3.02
CA ILE A 63 -11.53 -10.53 2.81
C ILE A 63 -11.07 -9.46 1.81
N ARG A 64 -11.78 -9.30 0.68
CA ARG A 64 -11.48 -8.27 -0.31
C ARG A 64 -11.61 -6.85 0.25
N ASN A 65 -12.69 -6.58 0.99
CA ASN A 65 -12.91 -5.27 1.62
C ASN A 65 -11.83 -4.96 2.68
N TRP A 66 -11.48 -5.96 3.49
CA TRP A 66 -10.41 -5.84 4.49
C TRP A 66 -9.05 -5.57 3.83
N SER A 67 -8.75 -6.25 2.73
CA SER A 67 -7.53 -6.03 1.95
C SER A 67 -7.47 -4.64 1.34
N ALA A 68 -8.55 -4.18 0.69
CA ALA A 68 -8.64 -2.83 0.13
C ALA A 68 -8.39 -1.76 1.21
N ARG A 69 -8.99 -1.94 2.40
CA ARG A 69 -8.76 -1.07 3.55
C ARG A 69 -7.29 -1.10 4.02
N THR A 70 -6.69 -2.28 4.09
CA THR A 70 -5.31 -2.45 4.54
C THR A 70 -4.31 -1.85 3.54
N ARG A 71 -4.53 -2.06 2.24
CA ARG A 71 -3.75 -1.46 1.16
C ARG A 71 -3.79 0.06 1.25
N LEU A 72 -4.97 0.63 1.46
CA LEU A 72 -5.14 2.07 1.54
C LEU A 72 -4.50 2.66 2.82
N ARG A 73 -4.56 1.96 3.96
CA ARG A 73 -3.80 2.34 5.16
C ARG A 73 -2.29 2.32 4.90
N ALA A 74 -1.78 1.27 4.27
CA ALA A 74 -0.36 1.16 3.94
C ALA A 74 0.09 2.28 2.98
N ALA A 75 -0.73 2.62 1.99
CA ALA A 75 -0.48 3.73 1.07
C ALA A 75 -0.32 5.07 1.82
N ILE A 76 -1.20 5.36 2.78
CA ILE A 76 -1.11 6.57 3.62
C ILE A 76 0.16 6.55 4.47
N VAL A 77 0.50 5.41 5.10
CA VAL A 77 1.76 5.29 5.87
C VAL A 77 2.96 5.57 4.99
N PHE A 78 3.01 5.00 3.78
CA PHE A 78 4.10 5.23 2.85
C PHE A 78 4.18 6.69 2.39
N ARG A 79 3.05 7.33 2.14
CA ARG A 79 2.99 8.76 1.85
C ARG A 79 3.57 9.59 3.00
N ILE A 80 3.12 9.36 4.23
CA ILE A 80 3.62 10.09 5.41
C ILE A 80 5.12 9.82 5.61
N GLN A 81 5.58 8.59 5.46
CA GLN A 81 6.97 8.23 5.76
C GLN A 81 7.97 8.76 4.71
N PHE A 82 7.60 8.75 3.42
CA PHE A 82 8.52 9.04 2.32
C PHE A 82 8.25 10.35 1.60
N TYR A 83 7.05 10.91 1.74
CA TYR A 83 6.61 12.09 1.01
C TYR A 83 6.02 13.16 1.93
N SER A 84 6.18 13.07 3.26
CA SER A 84 5.74 14.14 4.17
C SER A 84 6.46 15.47 3.94
N ASP A 85 7.70 15.44 3.44
CA ASP A 85 8.51 16.62 3.14
C ASP A 85 8.33 17.11 1.68
N SER A 86 7.50 16.45 0.88
CA SER A 86 7.33 16.80 -0.54
C SER A 86 6.62 18.15 -0.72
N VAL A 87 7.20 19.04 -1.54
CA VAL A 87 6.60 20.31 -1.96
C VAL A 87 6.59 20.35 -3.49
N PRO A 88 5.42 20.40 -4.15
CA PRO A 88 4.06 20.38 -3.59
C PRO A 88 3.68 19.02 -2.94
N PRO A 89 2.69 19.00 -2.04
CA PRO A 89 2.24 17.77 -1.40
C PRO A 89 1.70 16.78 -2.45
N VAL A 90 2.13 15.52 -2.36
CA VAL A 90 1.74 14.44 -3.29
C VAL A 90 0.25 14.13 -3.14
N VAL A 91 -0.62 14.52 -4.08
CA VAL A 91 -2.07 14.19 -4.05
C VAL A 91 -2.36 13.01 -4.98
N CYS A 92 -3.08 12.00 -4.49
CA CYS A 92 -3.37 10.78 -5.26
C CYS A 92 -4.87 10.52 -5.40
N ASP A 93 -5.30 9.82 -6.45
CA ASP A 93 -6.72 9.56 -6.74
C ASP A 93 -7.46 8.82 -5.61
N TRP A 94 -6.75 7.97 -4.87
CA TRP A 94 -7.30 7.25 -3.73
C TRP A 94 -7.59 8.14 -2.52
N ASP A 95 -7.13 9.40 -2.49
CA ASP A 95 -7.51 10.38 -1.46
C ASP A 95 -9.02 10.64 -1.47
N LEU A 96 -9.66 10.66 -2.65
CA LEU A 96 -11.11 10.86 -2.79
C LEU A 96 -11.93 9.69 -2.24
N ALA A 97 -11.35 8.49 -2.27
CA ALA A 97 -11.97 7.26 -1.79
C ALA A 97 -11.58 6.92 -0.35
N LYS A 98 -10.54 7.56 0.20
CA LYS A 98 -9.97 7.30 1.52
C LYS A 98 -11.02 7.33 2.62
N ASP A 99 -11.81 8.40 2.69
CA ASP A 99 -12.77 8.61 3.77
C ASP A 99 -13.95 7.63 3.68
N ARG A 100 -14.36 7.25 2.47
CA ARG A 100 -15.39 6.23 2.24
C ARG A 100 -14.92 4.84 2.68
N ILE A 101 -13.65 4.50 2.48
CA ILE A 101 -13.09 3.16 2.70
C ILE A 101 -12.62 2.97 4.16
N LEU A 102 -12.00 3.99 4.75
CA LEU A 102 -11.50 3.95 6.12
C LEU A 102 -12.56 4.24 7.17
N GLY A 103 -13.60 5.00 6.82
CA GLY A 103 -14.49 5.63 7.80
C GLY A 103 -13.82 6.81 8.49
N THR A 104 -14.62 7.67 9.12
CA THR A 104 -14.21 8.91 9.82
C THR A 104 -13.25 8.71 10.99
N ASP A 105 -13.01 7.48 11.45
CA ASP A 105 -12.27 7.18 12.69
C ASP A 105 -10.82 6.71 12.45
N SER A 106 -10.18 7.15 11.37
CA SER A 106 -8.77 6.83 11.18
C SER A 106 -7.90 8.01 11.63
N SER A 107 -7.25 7.86 12.79
CA SER A 107 -6.17 8.74 13.25
C SER A 107 -5.03 8.89 12.23
N LEU A 108 -4.95 7.99 11.24
CA LEU A 108 -4.09 8.13 10.07
C LEU A 108 -4.55 9.20 9.08
N SER A 109 -5.85 9.37 8.84
CA SER A 109 -6.35 10.42 7.96
C SER A 109 -6.09 11.79 8.57
N GLU A 110 -6.34 11.94 9.88
CA GLU A 110 -6.02 13.16 10.64
C GLU A 110 -4.52 13.49 10.58
N LYS A 111 -3.64 12.51 10.78
CA LYS A 111 -2.18 12.71 10.66
C LYS A 111 -1.73 13.07 9.25
N ASP A 112 -2.33 12.47 8.22
CA ASP A 112 -2.04 12.80 6.82
C ASP A 112 -2.45 14.24 6.49
N GLU A 113 -3.62 14.67 6.96
CA GLU A 113 -4.09 16.05 6.80
C GLU A 113 -3.27 17.06 7.63
N GLU A 114 -2.89 16.73 8.87
CA GLU A 114 -1.99 17.57 9.66
C GLU A 114 -0.64 17.80 8.97
N VAL A 115 -0.07 16.75 8.37
CA VAL A 115 1.20 16.83 7.65
C VAL A 115 1.06 17.73 6.41
N LYS A 116 -0.05 17.63 5.67
CA LYS A 116 -0.35 18.54 4.56
C LYS A 116 -0.56 19.98 5.04
N GLN A 117 -1.34 20.18 6.10
CA GLN A 117 -1.72 21.51 6.61
C GLN A 117 -0.53 22.25 7.25
N LYS A 118 0.30 21.58 8.05
CA LYS A 118 1.51 22.18 8.66
C LYS A 118 2.54 22.67 7.64
N ARG A 119 2.46 22.20 6.38
CA ARG A 119 3.45 22.48 5.34
C ARG A 119 2.89 23.21 4.12
N GLY A 120 1.60 23.53 4.13
CA GLY A 120 0.89 24.29 3.10
C GLY A 120 0.04 25.46 3.61
N LEU A 121 0.16 25.85 4.90
CA LEU A 121 -0.45 27.07 5.44
C LEU A 121 0.38 27.65 6.59
N LYS A 122 1.43 28.38 6.21
CA LYS A 122 1.62 29.74 6.74
C LYS A 122 1.56 30.65 5.52
N ASN A 123 0.34 30.92 5.06
CA ASN A 123 0.10 32.06 4.20
C ASN A 123 0.18 33.28 5.13
N ASP A 124 1.40 33.81 5.30
CA ASP A 124 1.59 35.23 5.59
C ASP A 124 1.71 35.96 4.24
#